data_AF-A0A366JQQ0-F1
#
_entry.id   AF-A0A366JQQ0-F1
#
_cell.length_a   1.000
_cell.length_b   1.000
_cell.length_c   1.000
_cell.angle_alpha   90.00
_cell.angle_beta   90.00
_cell.angle_gamma   90.00
#
_symmetry.space_group_name_H-M   'P 1'
#
loop_
_entity.id
_entity.type
_entity.pdbx_description
1 polymer ?
#
loop_
_entity_poly.entity_id
_entity_poly.type
_entity_poly.pdbx_seq_one_letter_code
_entity_poly.pdbx_strand_id
1 'polypeptide(L)' 'MDKRVIFDFEIEFTNGGGLQGQDFRLDIDGDDITDEELAKYIAEDMRLLMVGEVRILNKKIVFEKHKRKS' A
#
# COMPACT_ATOMS: atom_id res chain seq x y z
N MET A 1 11.69 -0.69 -11.66
CA MET A 1 10.82 0.13 -10.80
C MET A 1 11.54 1.41 -10.46
N ASP A 2 11.21 2.52 -11.12
CA ASP A 2 11.76 3.85 -10.79
C ASP A 2 10.75 4.70 -9.99
N LYS A 3 9.63 4.09 -9.61
CA LYS A 3 8.48 4.71 -8.99
C LYS A 3 8.00 3.92 -7.78
N ARG A 4 7.59 4.67 -6.77
CA ARG A 4 6.96 4.16 -5.56
C ARG A 4 5.69 4.92 -5.30
N VAL A 5 4.71 4.23 -4.75
CA VAL A 5 3.57 4.87 -4.12
C VAL A 5 3.82 4.90 -2.61
N ILE A 6 3.58 6.06 -2.01
CA ILE A 6 3.60 6.27 -0.56
C ILE A 6 2.16 6.55 -0.14
N PHE A 7 1.67 5.87 0.89
CA PHE A 7 0.30 6.02 1.35
C PHE A 7 0.16 5.59 2.80
N ASP A 8 -0.90 6.07 3.43
CA ASP A 8 -1.37 5.57 4.72
C ASP A 8 -2.53 4.60 4.45
N PHE A 9 -2.76 3.66 5.36
CA PHE A 9 -3.90 2.76 5.26
C PHE A 9 -4.52 2.46 6.61
N GLU A 10 -5.82 2.18 6.58
CA GLU A 10 -6.59 1.64 7.70
C GLU A 10 -7.35 0.40 7.22
N ILE A 11 -7.31 -0.66 8.02
CA ILE A 11 -8.04 -1.91 7.78
C ILE A 11 -8.93 -2.17 8.97
N GLU A 12 -10.21 -2.39 8.71
CA GLU A 12 -11.16 -2.96 9.68
C GLU A 12 -11.33 -4.45 9.38
N PHE A 13 -11.15 -5.31 10.40
CA PHE A 13 -11.36 -6.74 10.23
C PHE A 13 -12.80 -7.13 10.57
N THR A 14 -13.37 -8.09 9.82
CA THR A 14 -14.76 -8.54 10.03
C THR A 14 -14.95 -9.32 11.34
N ASN A 15 -13.86 -9.81 11.95
CA ASN A 15 -13.85 -10.42 13.27
C ASN A 15 -13.56 -9.43 14.41
N GLY A 16 -13.54 -8.13 14.11
CA GLY A 16 -13.25 -7.07 15.07
C GLY A 16 -11.75 -6.77 15.21
N GLY A 17 -11.45 -5.52 15.57
CA GLY A 17 -10.11 -4.98 15.56
C GLY A 17 -9.74 -4.34 14.22
N GLY A 18 -8.50 -3.85 14.11
CA GLY A 18 -8.02 -3.21 12.90
C GLY A 18 -6.50 -3.11 12.85
N LEU A 19 -6.00 -2.71 11.68
CA LEU A 19 -4.58 -2.47 11.41
C LEU A 19 -4.43 -1.13 10.70
N GLN A 20 -3.45 -0.34 11.11
CA GLN A 20 -3.11 0.92 10.44
C GLN A 20 -1.63 0.96 10.08
N GLY A 21 -1.31 1.64 8.98
CA GLY A 21 0.05 1.93 8.53
C GLY A 21 0.18 3.37 8.06
N GLN A 22 1.35 3.97 8.28
CA GLN A 22 1.65 5.36 7.92
C GLN A 22 2.92 5.43 7.06
N ASP A 23 2.93 6.33 6.07
CA ASP A 23 3.99 6.53 5.09
C ASP A 23 4.50 5.20 4.47
N PHE A 24 3.60 4.23 4.29
CA PHE A 24 3.91 2.92 3.73
C PHE A 24 4.33 3.06 2.27
N ARG A 25 5.33 2.28 1.82
CA ARG A 25 5.90 2.40 0.48
C ARG A 25 5.83 1.10 -0.28
N LEU A 26 5.33 1.15 -1.51
CA LEU A 26 5.26 0.01 -2.42
C LEU A 26 5.86 0.40 -3.78
N ASP A 27 6.71 -0.46 -4.33
CA ASP A 27 7.26 -0.27 -5.67
C ASP A 27 6.18 -0.61 -6.72
N ILE A 28 6.04 0.23 -7.76
CA ILE A 28 5.06 0.02 -8.82
C ILE A 28 5.75 -0.05 -10.20
N ASP A 29 5.26 -0.93 -11.07
CA ASP A 29 5.78 -1.11 -12.45
C ASP A 29 5.13 -0.16 -13.47
N GLY A 30 4.21 0.72 -13.03
CA GLY A 30 3.49 1.67 -13.86
C GLY A 30 3.55 3.11 -13.35
N ASP A 31 2.77 3.98 -14.00
CA ASP A 31 2.70 5.40 -13.67
C ASP A 31 1.66 5.71 -12.59
N ASP A 32 0.72 4.80 -12.36
CA ASP A 32 -0.35 4.91 -11.39
C ASP A 32 -0.76 3.51 -10.88
N ILE A 33 -1.54 3.49 -9.81
CA ILE A 33 -2.11 2.29 -9.17
C ILE A 33 -3.38 2.69 -8.43
N THR A 34 -4.46 1.92 -8.52
CA THR A 34 -5.72 2.29 -7.83
C THR A 34 -5.69 1.95 -6.34
N ASP A 35 -6.62 2.53 -5.57
CA ASP A 35 -6.71 2.28 -4.13
C ASP A 35 -7.18 0.84 -3.87
N GLU A 36 -8.00 0.27 -4.75
CA GLU A 36 -8.43 -1.13 -4.70
C GLU A 36 -7.26 -2.09 -4.96
N GLU A 37 -6.38 -1.76 -5.91
CA GLU A 37 -5.16 -2.53 -6.18
C GLU A 37 -4.21 -2.49 -4.98
N LEU A 38 -4.03 -1.32 -4.35
CA LEU A 38 -3.25 -1.19 -3.12
C LEU A 38 -3.84 -1.99 -1.97
N ALA A 39 -5.15 -1.88 -1.74
CA ALA A 39 -5.84 -2.64 -0.70
C ALA A 39 -5.63 -4.15 -0.88
N LYS A 40 -5.73 -4.62 -2.13
CA LYS A 40 -5.48 -6.02 -2.47
C LYS A 40 -4.03 -6.42 -2.18
N TYR A 41 -3.05 -5.62 -2.60
CA TYR A 41 -1.64 -5.92 -2.32
C TYR A 41 -1.34 -6.00 -0.83
N ILE A 42 -1.86 -5.07 -0.03
CA ILE A 42 -1.67 -5.09 1.44
C ILE A 42 -2.24 -6.38 2.02
N ALA A 43 -3.47 -6.74 1.66
CA ALA A 43 -4.13 -7.93 2.17
C ALA A 43 -3.39 -9.23 1.78
N GLU A 44 -2.99 -9.33 0.51
CA GLU A 44 -2.32 -10.52 -0.05
C GLU A 44 -0.88 -10.67 0.47
N ASP A 45 -0.07 -9.60 0.41
CA ASP A 45 1.35 -9.66 0.77
C ASP A 45 1.56 -9.85 2.28
N MET A 46 0.72 -9.20 3.10
CA MET A 46 0.75 -9.36 4.56
C MET A 46 0.00 -10.62 5.02
N ARG A 47 -0.63 -11.36 4.11
CA ARG A 47 -1.41 -12.58 4.38
C ARG A 47 -2.48 -12.36 5.44
N LEU A 48 -3.17 -11.23 5.37
CA LEU A 48 -4.21 -10.87 6.32
C LEU A 48 -5.47 -11.69 6.05
N LEU A 49 -6.11 -12.17 7.13
CA LEU A 49 -7.38 -12.89 7.06
C LEU A 49 -8.50 -11.99 7.55
N MET A 50 -9.71 -12.22 7.04
CA MET A 50 -10.93 -11.52 7.46
C MET A 50 -10.87 -10.00 7.28
N VAL A 51 -10.14 -9.53 6.26
CA VAL A 51 -10.14 -8.12 5.84
C VAL A 51 -11.56 -7.71 5.45
N GLY A 52 -12.05 -6.66 6.11
CA GLY A 52 -13.33 -6.01 5.79
C GLY A 52 -13.08 -4.78 4.93
N GLU A 53 -13.30 -3.59 5.51
CA GLU A 53 -13.04 -2.33 4.83
C GLU A 53 -11.55 -1.98 4.84
N VAL A 54 -11.03 -1.52 3.70
CA VAL A 54 -9.69 -0.95 3.59
C VAL A 54 -9.81 0.47 3.06
N ARG A 55 -9.23 1.42 3.77
CA ARG A 55 -9.16 2.83 3.35
C ARG A 55 -7.72 3.18 3.04
N ILE A 56 -7.48 3.75 1.86
CA ILE A 56 -6.20 4.31 1.46
C ILE A 56 -6.27 5.82 1.65
N LEU A 57 -5.24 6.39 2.27
CA LEU A 57 -5.17 7.79 2.65
C LEU A 57 -3.81 8.37 2.22
N ASN A 58 -3.75 9.68 2.03
CA ASN A 58 -2.50 10.42 1.75
C ASN A 58 -1.63 9.83 0.63
N LYS A 59 -2.25 9.15 -0.34
CA LYS A 59 -1.57 8.49 -1.46
C LYS A 59 -0.85 9.50 -2.35
N LYS A 60 0.43 9.25 -2.58
CA LYS A 60 1.32 10.04 -3.44
C LYS A 60 2.27 9.12 -4.20
N ILE A 61 2.44 9.35 -5.49
CA ILE A 61 3.44 8.65 -6.30
C ILE A 61 4.71 9.49 -6.33
N VAL A 62 5.84 8.86 -6.02
CA VAL A 62 7.15 9.47 -6.01
C VAL A 62 8.08 8.75 -6.96
N PHE A 63 8.93 9.52 -7.62
CA PHE A 63 10.03 8.99 -8.41
C PHE A 63 11.26 8.92 -7.52
N GLU A 64 11.72 7.72 -7.20
CA GLU A 64 12.93 7.51 -6.41
C GLU A 64 13.90 6.72 -7.27
N LYS A 65 14.84 7.41 -7.94
CA LYS A 65 15.93 6.74 -8.66
C LYS A 65 16.64 5.84 -7.66
N HIS A 66 16.60 4.52 -7.87
CA HIS A 66 17.34 3.58 -7.02
C HIS A 66 18.78 4.06 -6.91
N LYS A 67 19.25 4.29 -5.67
CA LYS A 67 20.69 4.37 -5.40
C LYS A 67 21.26 2.96 -5.51
N ARG A 68 21.36 2.40 -6.71
CA ARG A 68 22.39 1.40 -6.97
C ARG A 68 23.71 2.18 -6.95
N LYS A 69 24.43 2.11 -5.84
CA LYS A 69 25.87 2.35 -5.89
C LYS A 69 26.42 1.34 -6.89
N SER A 70 26.97 1.83 -7.98
CA SER A 70 27.91 1.09 -8.83
C SER A 70 29.04 0.50 -7.99
#